data_AF-A0A2R6GUM1-F1
#
_entry.id   AF-A0A2R6GUM1-F1
#
_cell.length_a   1.000
_cell.length_b   1.000
_cell.length_c   1.000
_cell.angle_alpha   90.00
_cell.angle_beta   90.00
_cell.angle_gamma   90.00
#
_symmetry.space_group_name_H-M   'P 1'
#
loop_
_entity.id
_entity.type
_entity.pdbx_description
1 polymer ?
#
loop_
_entity_poly.entity_id
_entity_poly.type
_entity_poly.pdbx_seq_one_letter_code
_entity_poly.pdbx_strand_id
1 'polypeptide(L)'
;MNFDQFTGEVQHRLELPGTGEAVRAIRATLTTLGERIQEGEADDLAGPLPGEIGFYLIGAVGEHGQRFDWREFVDRVWERE
;
A
#
# COMPACT_ATOMS: atom_id res chain seq x y z
N MET A 1 12.85 9.38 -3.99
CA MET A 1 12.78 8.05 -4.64
C MET A 1 11.70 8.11 -5.70
N ASN A 2 11.84 7.46 -6.85
CA ASN A 2 10.79 7.37 -7.87
C ASN A 2 10.08 6.00 -7.80
N PHE A 3 9.04 5.81 -8.63
CA PHE A 3 8.25 4.57 -8.68
C PHE A 3 9.11 3.33 -8.96
N ASP A 4 9.97 3.38 -9.97
CA ASP A 4 10.82 2.25 -10.37
C ASP A 4 11.80 1.85 -9.27
N GLN A 5 12.38 2.83 -8.57
CA GLN A 5 13.27 2.57 -7.44
C GLN A 5 12.51 1.94 -6.27
N PHE A 6 11.34 2.47 -5.92
CA PHE A 6 10.54 1.94 -4.81
C PHE A 6 10.07 0.51 -5.09
N THR A 7 9.51 0.27 -6.28
CA THR A 7 9.04 -1.05 -6.69
C THR A 7 10.20 -2.04 -6.84
N GLY A 8 11.35 -1.60 -7.35
CA GLY A 8 12.57 -2.40 -7.41
C GLY A 8 13.10 -2.81 -6.04
N GLU A 9 13.08 -1.90 -5.05
CA GLU A 9 13.44 -2.22 -3.67
C GLU A 9 12.49 -3.26 -3.05
N VAL A 10 11.18 -3.12 -3.25
CA VAL A 10 10.19 -4.10 -2.77
C VAL A 10 10.39 -5.45 -3.45
N GLN A 11 10.54 -5.47 -4.77
CA GLN A 11 10.81 -6.69 -5.52
C GLN A 11 12.06 -7.41 -5.01
N HIS A 12 13.15 -6.67 -4.81
CA HIS A 12 14.41 -7.23 -4.35
C HIS A 12 14.30 -7.79 -2.92
N ARG A 13 13.68 -7.03 -2.00
CA ARG A 13 13.54 -7.44 -0.59
C ARG A 13 12.62 -8.64 -0.39
N LEU A 14 11.64 -8.82 -1.27
CA LEU A 14 10.68 -9.94 -1.22
C LEU A 14 11.04 -11.06 -2.19
N GLU A 15 12.17 -10.96 -2.91
CA GLU A 15 12.63 -11.93 -3.90
C GLU A 15 11.55 -12.29 -4.95
N LEU A 16 10.77 -11.29 -5.36
CA LEU A 16 9.63 -11.51 -6.24
C LEU A 16 10.08 -11.72 -7.70
N PRO A 17 9.37 -12.59 -8.45
CA PRO A 17 9.75 -12.97 -9.80
C PRO A 17 9.64 -11.82 -10.81
N GLY A 18 8.92 -10.75 -10.47
CA GLY A 18 8.75 -9.59 -11.33
C GLY A 18 8.22 -8.35 -10.63
N THR A 19 8.27 -7.23 -11.35
CA THR A 19 7.77 -5.93 -10.90
C THR A 19 6.24 -5.93 -10.75
N GLY A 20 5.53 -6.77 -11.52
CA GLY A 20 4.07 -6.89 -11.43
C GLY A 20 3.63 -7.44 -10.06
N GLU A 21 4.33 -8.44 -9.54
CA GLU A 21 4.12 -9.00 -8.21
C GLU A 21 4.41 -7.96 -7.13
N ALA A 22 5.49 -7.19 -7.28
CA ALA A 22 5.83 -6.14 -6.32
C ALA A 22 4.75 -5.04 -6.27
N VAL A 23 4.24 -4.61 -7.43
CA VAL A 23 3.16 -3.62 -7.50
C VAL A 23 1.87 -4.15 -6.88
N ARG A 24 1.53 -5.43 -7.08
CA ARG A 24 0.38 -6.04 -6.40
C ARG A 24 0.55 -5.97 -4.88
N ALA A 25 1.66 -6.48 -4.37
CA ALA A 25 1.97 -6.47 -2.93
C ALA A 25 1.91 -5.07 -2.31
N ILE A 26 2.46 -4.07 -3.01
CA ILE A 26 2.40 -2.67 -2.59
C ILE A 26 0.95 -2.18 -2.55
N ARG A 27 0.19 -2.38 -3.64
CA ARG A 27 -1.21 -1.94 -3.74
C ARG A 27 -2.05 -2.57 -2.63
N ALA A 28 -2.01 -3.90 -2.48
CA ALA A 28 -2.80 -4.59 -1.47
C ALA A 28 -2.50 -4.08 -0.07
N THR A 29 -1.21 -3.96 0.28
CA THR A 29 -0.77 -3.51 1.60
C THR A 29 -1.15 -2.05 1.86
N LEU A 30 -0.87 -1.14 0.92
CA LEU A 30 -1.07 0.29 1.14
C LEU A 30 -2.55 0.68 1.10
N THR A 31 -3.37 0.06 0.25
CA THR A 31 -4.82 0.30 0.26
C THR A 31 -5.45 -0.18 1.56
N THR A 32 -5.10 -1.37 2.05
CA THR A 32 -5.59 -1.83 3.36
C THR A 32 -5.08 -0.95 4.50
N LEU A 33 -3.84 -0.44 4.43
CA LEU A 33 -3.34 0.52 5.43
C LEU A 33 -4.13 1.83 5.39
N GLY A 34 -4.38 2.38 4.20
CA GLY A 34 -5.15 3.62 4.03
C GLY A 34 -6.59 3.49 4.52
N GLU A 35 -7.24 2.34 4.35
CA GLU A 35 -8.56 2.05 4.95
C GLU A 35 -8.53 2.12 6.49
N ARG A 36 -7.42 1.72 7.12
CA ARG A 36 -7.31 1.57 8.58
C ARG A 36 -7.04 2.87 9.33
N ILE A 37 -6.25 3.75 8.75
CA ILE A 37 -5.75 4.99 9.39
C ILE A 37 -6.65 6.18 9.03
N GLN A 38 -6.56 7.28 9.78
CA GLN A 38 -7.30 8.49 9.45
C GLN A 38 -6.80 9.10 8.14
N GLU A 39 -7.67 9.82 7.42
CA GLU A 39 -7.35 10.46 6.14
C GLU A 39 -6.09 11.33 6.23
N GLY A 40 -5.98 12.19 7.25
CA GLY A 40 -4.79 13.03 7.45
C GLY A 40 -3.50 12.23 7.73
N GLU A 41 -3.60 11.07 8.39
CA GLU A 41 -2.44 10.18 8.58
C GLU A 41 -2.03 9.52 7.26
N ALA A 42 -2.99 9.19 6.41
CA ALA A 42 -2.74 8.67 5.06
C ALA A 42 -2.09 9.72 4.16
N ASP A 43 -2.55 10.98 4.23
CA ASP A 43 -1.95 12.11 3.51
C ASP A 43 -0.49 12.33 3.91
N ASP A 44 -0.22 12.36 5.22
CA ASP A 44 1.13 12.53 5.76
C ASP A 44 2.06 11.39 5.31
N LEU A 45 1.55 10.14 5.30
CA LEU A 45 2.31 8.96 4.88
C LEU A 45 2.54 8.92 3.37
N ALA A 46 1.58 9.40 2.57
CA ALA A 46 1.70 9.46 1.10
C ALA A 46 2.64 10.58 0.64
N GLY A 47 2.73 11.70 1.37
CA GLY A 47 3.55 12.86 1.03
C GLY A 47 4.99 12.58 0.59
N PRO A 48 5.77 11.72 1.27
CA PRO A 48 7.14 11.40 0.86
C PRO A 48 7.25 10.32 -0.23
N LEU A 49 6.16 9.67 -0.62
CA LEU A 49 6.16 8.56 -1.59
C LEU A 49 6.07 9.07 -3.04
N PRO A 50 6.51 8.26 -4.04
CA PRO A 50 6.15 8.52 -5.43
C PRO A 50 4.63 8.60 -5.59
N GLY A 51 4.13 9.50 -6.43
CA GLY A 51 2.69 9.79 -6.52
C GLY A 51 1.83 8.55 -6.83
N GLU A 52 2.33 7.64 -7.66
CA GLU A 52 1.66 6.38 -8.01
C GLU A 52 1.59 5.41 -6.81
N ILE A 53 2.56 5.48 -5.89
CA ILE A 53 2.58 4.66 -4.68
C ILE A 53 1.67 5.29 -3.61
N GLY A 54 1.78 6.61 -3.42
CA GLY A 54 0.93 7.36 -2.50
C GLY A 54 -0.57 7.30 -2.87
N PHE A 55 -0.88 7.16 -4.16
CA PHE A 55 -2.25 6.95 -4.64
C PHE A 55 -2.94 5.76 -3.95
N TYR A 56 -2.22 4.69 -3.63
CA TYR A 56 -2.82 3.53 -2.97
C TYR A 56 -3.23 3.78 -1.52
N LEU A 57 -2.63 4.77 -0.85
CA LEU A 57 -3.01 5.18 0.51
C LEU A 57 -4.23 6.10 0.54
N ILE A 58 -4.47 6.86 -0.52
CA ILE A 58 -5.51 7.92 -0.53
C ILE A 58 -6.51 7.66 -1.67
N GLY A 59 -6.10 7.85 -2.92
CA GLY A 59 -7.00 7.81 -4.07
C GLY A 59 -7.65 6.45 -4.37
N ALA A 60 -7.02 5.35 -3.94
CA ALA A 60 -7.58 4.00 -4.03
C ALA A 60 -8.52 3.64 -2.86
N VAL A 61 -8.58 4.48 -1.81
CA VAL A 61 -9.33 4.21 -0.58
C VAL A 61 -10.67 4.93 -0.63
N GLY A 62 -11.76 4.19 -0.42
CA GLY A 62 -13.11 4.76 -0.39
C GLY A 62 -13.50 5.33 0.98
N GLU A 63 -13.02 4.73 2.07
CA GLU A 63 -13.31 5.13 3.45
C GLU A 63 -12.08 4.92 4.33
N HIS A 64 -11.65 6.00 4.99
CA HIS A 64 -10.55 6.02 5.97
C HIS A 64 -11.05 5.79 7.40
N GLY A 65 -10.14 5.39 8.28
CA GLY A 65 -10.41 5.27 9.71
C GLY A 65 -11.28 4.08 10.10
N GLN A 66 -11.41 3.09 9.22
CA GLN A 66 -12.11 1.84 9.51
C GLN A 66 -11.44 1.14 10.70
N ARG A 67 -12.22 0.47 11.53
CA ARG A 67 -11.71 -0.22 12.72
C ARG A 67 -11.64 -1.71 12.46
N PHE A 68 -10.44 -2.20 12.31
CA PHE A 68 -10.14 -3.63 12.25
C PHE A 68 -8.81 -3.96 12.91
N ASP A 69 -8.65 -5.22 13.29
CA ASP A 69 -7.47 -5.72 14.00
C ASP A 69 -6.39 -6.23 13.03
N TRP A 70 -5.30 -6.75 13.59
CA TRP A 70 -4.18 -7.29 12.81
C TRP A 70 -4.58 -8.47 11.92
N ARG A 71 -5.47 -9.36 12.37
CA ARG A 71 -5.83 -10.54 11.58
C ARG A 71 -6.64 -10.11 10.36
N GLU A 72 -7.63 -9.25 10.58
CA GLU A 72 -8.44 -8.72 9.49
C GLU A 72 -7.59 -7.87 8.52
N PHE A 73 -6.57 -7.15 9.00
CA PHE A 73 -5.61 -6.48 8.11
C PHE A 73 -4.94 -7.48 7.16
N VAL A 74 -4.40 -8.58 7.69
CA VAL A 74 -3.72 -9.60 6.88
C VAL A 74 -4.68 -10.29 5.93
N ASP A 75 -5.90 -10.63 6.38
CA ASP A 75 -6.92 -11.25 5.55
C ASP A 75 -7.29 -10.35 4.36
N ARG A 76 -7.50 -9.05 4.60
CA ARG A 76 -7.80 -8.06 3.55
C ARG A 76 -6.66 -7.88 2.55
N VAL A 77 -5.41 -7.92 3.00
CA VAL A 77 -4.23 -7.88 2.11
C VAL A 77 -4.20 -9.14 1.26
N TRP A 78 -4.38 -10.31 1.86
CA TRP A 78 -4.41 -11.58 1.16
C TRP A 78 -5.51 -11.66 0.10
N GLU A 79 -6.71 -11.14 0.38
CA GLU A 79 -7.81 -11.08 -0.58
C GLU A 79 -7.55 -10.17 -1.80
N ARG A 80 -6.61 -9.21 -1.68
CA ARG A 80 -6.26 -8.21 -2.71
C ARG A 80 -5.05 -8.58 -3.57
N GLU A 81 -4.31 -9.61 -3.17
CA GLU A 81 -3.14 -10.18 -3.86
C GLU A 81 -3.55 -11.17 -4.97
#